data_AF-A0A3R6VA19-F1
#
_entry.id   AF-A0A3R6VA19-F1
#
_cell.length_a   1.000
_cell.length_b   1.000
_cell.length_c   1.000
_cell.angle_alpha   90.00
_cell.angle_beta   90.00
_cell.angle_gamma   90.00
#
_symmetry.space_group_name_H-M   'P 1'
#
loop_
_entity.id
_entity.type
_entity.pdbx_description
1 polymer ?
#
loop_
_entity_poly.entity_id
_entity_poly.type
_entity_poly.pdbx_seq_one_letter_code
_entity_poly.pdbx_strand_id
1 'polypeptide(L)'
;MTENEIRQNVVNTAISYLGYNKQDGTYKKIIDRYNTYQPLPRSYKVTYKDYWCAVFVSVISMLCGLTDIMFVECSCNVMIELYKKADRWQEADDYAPSKGDLLLYDWDDNGQGDCTGMPDHIGIVVEVSGNMMKVIEGNKGNAVAYRNIQVNGRYIRGYCLPDYGSKAQSTITNQQISKTAESNKSEKKVAYAKEKENTYAGKYLIIAKEGLNLRYKPGEISQDNLILTIPYQEQVICYGYYTTIKNVKWFLVTYNDLIGYVSSEYLKKEQV
;
A
#
# COMPACT_ATOMS: atom_id res chain seq x y z
N MET A 1 -5.84 3.40 -10.42
CA MET A 1 -5.36 3.42 -9.02
C MET A 1 -4.53 4.67 -8.82
N THR A 2 -4.67 5.32 -7.68
CA THR A 2 -3.79 6.40 -7.20
C THR A 2 -2.48 5.84 -6.69
N GLU A 3 -1.46 6.70 -6.52
CA GLU A 3 -0.17 6.28 -5.94
C GLU A 3 -0.35 5.62 -4.56
N ASN A 4 -1.20 6.20 -3.71
CA ASN A 4 -1.46 5.68 -2.37
C ASN A 4 -2.11 4.30 -2.38
N GLU A 5 -3.02 4.03 -3.32
CA GLU A 5 -3.62 2.71 -3.49
C GLU A 5 -2.58 1.66 -3.93
N ILE A 6 -1.64 2.05 -4.79
CA ILE A 6 -0.56 1.17 -5.25
C ILE A 6 0.40 0.86 -4.10
N ARG A 7 0.82 1.88 -3.34
CA ARG A 7 1.62 1.73 -2.12
C ARG A 7 0.93 0.83 -1.10
N GLN A 8 -0.38 1.02 -0.90
CA GLN A 8 -1.17 0.19 0.01
C GLN A 8 -1.24 -1.26 -0.48
N ASN A 9 -1.38 -1.50 -1.78
CA ASN A 9 -1.38 -2.85 -2.34
C ASN A 9 -0.05 -3.57 -2.08
N VAL A 10 1.09 -2.88 -2.24
CA VAL A 10 2.41 -3.43 -1.89
C VAL A 10 2.46 -3.86 -0.42
N VAL A 11 2.04 -2.97 0.48
CA VAL A 11 2.04 -3.25 1.92
C VAL A 11 1.09 -4.39 2.27
N ASN A 12 -0.13 -4.41 1.76
CA ASN A 12 -1.08 -5.49 2.00
C ASN A 12 -0.55 -6.84 1.49
N THR A 13 0.07 -6.82 0.31
CA THR A 13 0.69 -8.02 -0.27
C THR A 13 1.81 -8.52 0.65
N ALA A 14 2.68 -7.63 1.16
CA ALA A 14 3.71 -7.99 2.12
C ALA A 14 3.14 -8.57 3.42
N ILE A 15 2.10 -7.94 3.99
CA ILE A 15 1.44 -8.37 5.22
C ILE A 15 0.83 -9.76 5.09
N SER A 16 0.35 -10.16 3.91
CA SER A 16 -0.19 -11.50 3.67
C SER A 16 0.83 -12.64 3.88
N TYR A 17 2.13 -12.33 3.92
CA TYR A 17 3.22 -13.26 4.22
C TYR A 17 3.69 -13.21 5.67
N LEU A 18 3.10 -12.36 6.52
CA LEU A 18 3.47 -12.27 7.93
C LEU A 18 3.44 -13.66 8.59
N GLY A 19 4.52 -14.01 9.29
CA GLY A 19 4.68 -15.30 9.94
C GLY A 19 5.32 -16.39 9.07
N TYR A 20 5.52 -16.18 7.77
CA TYR A 20 6.29 -17.12 6.94
C TYR A 20 7.72 -17.26 7.49
N ASN A 21 8.22 -18.47 7.71
CA ASN A 21 9.46 -18.67 8.46
C ASN A 21 10.24 -19.93 8.02
N LYS A 22 11.47 -20.06 8.51
CA LYS A 22 12.32 -21.23 8.25
C LYS A 22 11.91 -22.49 9.01
N GLN A 23 11.30 -22.35 10.19
CA GLN A 23 10.97 -23.46 11.08
C GLN A 23 9.90 -24.39 10.47
N ASP A 24 8.84 -23.83 9.88
CA ASP A 24 7.78 -24.59 9.21
C ASP A 24 8.01 -24.74 7.68
N GLY A 25 9.07 -24.13 7.16
CA GLY A 25 9.47 -24.21 5.76
C GLY A 25 8.65 -23.35 4.80
N THR A 26 7.72 -22.52 5.28
CA THR A 26 6.88 -21.64 4.45
C THR A 26 7.70 -20.63 3.65
N TYR A 27 8.87 -20.19 4.15
CA TYR A 27 9.79 -19.31 3.41
C TYR A 27 10.23 -19.87 2.05
N LYS A 28 10.24 -21.21 1.87
CA LYS A 28 10.61 -21.83 0.59
C LYS A 28 9.71 -21.37 -0.54
N LYS A 29 8.41 -21.11 -0.26
CA LYS A 29 7.45 -20.58 -1.24
C LYS A 29 7.87 -19.21 -1.78
N ILE A 30 8.52 -18.39 -0.96
CA ILE A 30 9.05 -17.08 -1.35
C ILE A 30 10.23 -17.29 -2.32
N ILE A 31 11.19 -18.14 -1.95
CA ILE A 31 12.36 -18.44 -2.78
C ILE A 31 11.95 -19.10 -4.11
N ASP A 32 11.02 -20.05 -4.06
CA ASP A 32 10.49 -20.74 -5.24
C ASP A 32 9.82 -19.75 -6.20
N ARG A 33 9.03 -18.80 -5.66
CA ARG A 33 8.41 -17.74 -6.47
C ARG A 33 9.45 -16.83 -7.11
N TYR A 34 10.45 -16.37 -6.36
CA TYR A 34 11.53 -15.54 -6.94
C TYR A 34 12.20 -16.25 -8.12
N ASN A 35 12.48 -17.54 -7.96
CA ASN A 35 13.15 -18.35 -8.97
C ASN A 35 12.32 -18.59 -10.24
N THR A 36 11.05 -18.19 -10.29
CA THR A 36 10.25 -18.21 -11.53
C THR A 36 10.44 -16.96 -12.39
N TYR A 37 11.07 -15.89 -11.88
CA TYR A 37 11.32 -14.67 -12.64
C TYR A 37 12.37 -14.90 -13.72
N GLN A 38 12.12 -14.41 -14.94
CA GLN A 38 13.02 -14.58 -16.08
C GLN A 38 13.23 -13.27 -16.85
N PRO A 39 14.48 -12.94 -17.24
CA PRO A 39 15.71 -13.62 -16.82
C PRO A 39 15.96 -13.42 -15.32
N LEU A 40 16.58 -14.40 -14.66
CA LEU A 40 16.97 -14.26 -13.26
C LEU A 40 17.97 -13.10 -13.12
N PRO A 41 17.81 -12.21 -12.13
CA PRO A 41 18.82 -11.20 -11.83
C PRO A 41 20.18 -11.87 -11.65
N ARG A 42 21.18 -11.34 -12.36
CA ARG A 42 22.55 -11.85 -12.39
C ARG A 42 22.70 -13.31 -12.81
N SER A 43 21.69 -13.90 -13.46
CA SER A 43 21.63 -15.33 -13.80
C SER A 43 21.77 -16.24 -12.58
N TYR A 44 21.43 -15.75 -11.38
CA TYR A 44 21.59 -16.48 -10.13
C TYR A 44 20.27 -17.08 -9.66
N LYS A 45 20.26 -18.40 -9.43
CA LYS A 45 19.14 -19.12 -8.84
C LYS A 45 19.34 -19.19 -7.32
N VAL A 46 18.47 -18.53 -6.56
CA VAL A 46 18.53 -18.49 -5.10
C VAL A 46 18.25 -19.88 -4.52
N THR A 47 19.03 -20.26 -3.52
CA THR A 47 18.91 -21.52 -2.78
C THR A 47 18.22 -21.30 -1.43
N TYR A 48 17.72 -22.38 -0.82
CA TYR A 48 17.13 -22.32 0.51
C TYR A 48 18.12 -22.01 1.65
N LYS A 49 19.42 -21.98 1.37
CA LYS A 49 20.45 -21.62 2.36
C LYS A 49 20.75 -20.13 2.36
N ASP A 50 20.39 -19.42 1.31
CA ASP A 50 20.69 -18.01 1.16
C ASP A 50 19.82 -17.15 2.08
N TYR A 51 20.32 -15.94 2.36
CA TYR A 51 19.51 -14.90 2.97
C TYR A 51 18.44 -14.43 1.97
N TRP A 52 17.21 -14.25 2.45
CA TRP A 52 16.05 -14.04 1.58
C TRP A 52 15.31 -12.71 1.86
N CYS A 53 15.98 -11.72 2.46
CA CYS A 53 15.40 -10.40 2.71
C CYS A 53 15.06 -9.65 1.42
N ALA A 54 16.03 -9.44 0.51
CA ALA A 54 15.78 -8.80 -0.78
C ALA A 54 14.93 -9.68 -1.72
N VAL A 55 15.03 -11.00 -1.57
CA VAL A 55 14.18 -11.98 -2.27
C VAL A 55 12.71 -11.78 -1.89
N PHE A 56 12.40 -11.58 -0.60
CA PHE A 56 11.05 -11.28 -0.14
C PHE A 56 10.50 -10.01 -0.79
N VAL A 57 11.26 -8.91 -0.73
CA VAL A 57 10.87 -7.63 -1.35
C VAL A 57 10.61 -7.79 -2.85
N SER A 58 11.49 -8.50 -3.54
CA SER A 58 11.34 -8.83 -4.96
C SER A 58 10.08 -9.63 -5.27
N VAL A 59 9.73 -10.61 -4.44
CA VAL A 59 8.49 -11.38 -4.60
C VAL A 59 7.25 -10.50 -4.40
N ILE A 60 7.27 -9.55 -3.46
CA ILE A 60 6.17 -8.59 -3.31
C ILE A 60 6.02 -7.76 -4.58
N SER A 61 7.12 -7.26 -5.15
CA SER A 61 7.09 -6.54 -6.43
C SER A 61 6.47 -7.39 -7.56
N MET A 62 6.91 -8.65 -7.70
CA MET A 62 6.39 -9.58 -8.70
C MET A 62 4.88 -9.81 -8.54
N LEU A 63 4.40 -9.98 -7.30
CA LEU A 63 2.97 -10.23 -7.01
C LEU A 63 2.10 -9.00 -7.27
N CYS A 64 2.64 -7.80 -7.05
CA CYS A 64 1.96 -6.55 -7.36
C CYS A 64 2.04 -6.17 -8.85
N GLY A 65 2.86 -6.86 -9.65
CA GLY A 65 3.09 -6.51 -11.06
C GLY A 65 3.87 -5.19 -11.24
N LEU A 66 4.77 -4.88 -10.31
CA LEU A 66 5.47 -3.59 -10.24
C LEU A 66 6.97 -3.71 -10.53
N THR A 67 7.42 -4.78 -11.19
CA THR A 67 8.85 -5.13 -11.35
C THR A 67 9.67 -4.10 -12.12
N ASP A 68 9.03 -3.21 -12.87
CA ASP A 68 9.68 -2.13 -13.60
C ASP A 68 9.92 -0.86 -12.76
N ILE A 69 9.17 -0.69 -11.65
CA ILE A 69 9.37 0.43 -10.71
C ILE A 69 9.94 -0.01 -9.36
N MET A 70 9.71 -1.27 -8.97
CA MET A 70 10.17 -1.89 -7.73
C MET A 70 11.03 -3.09 -8.11
N PHE A 71 12.34 -2.89 -8.23
CA PHE A 71 13.20 -3.86 -8.91
C PHE A 71 13.29 -5.24 -8.23
N VAL A 72 13.50 -6.27 -9.05
CA VAL A 72 13.72 -7.66 -8.63
C VAL A 72 15.21 -7.92 -8.51
N GLU A 73 15.69 -8.20 -7.30
CA GLU A 73 17.09 -8.51 -6.98
C GLU A 73 17.20 -9.26 -5.63
N CYS A 74 18.22 -10.10 -5.48
CA CYS A 74 18.47 -10.91 -4.28
C CYS A 74 19.57 -10.33 -3.36
N SER A 75 20.37 -9.37 -3.83
CA SER A 75 21.43 -8.70 -3.07
C SER A 75 21.02 -7.28 -2.67
N CYS A 76 21.16 -6.95 -1.38
CA CYS A 76 20.91 -5.59 -0.88
C CYS A 76 21.83 -4.56 -1.54
N ASN A 77 23.12 -4.88 -1.72
CA ASN A 77 24.07 -3.97 -2.36
C ASN A 77 23.69 -3.68 -3.82
N VAL A 78 23.34 -4.71 -4.58
CA VAL A 78 22.92 -4.54 -5.97
C VAL A 78 21.57 -3.82 -6.06
N MET A 79 20.68 -4.02 -5.09
CA MET A 79 19.44 -3.25 -5.00
C MET A 79 19.74 -1.74 -4.91
N ILE A 80 20.67 -1.32 -4.05
CA ILE A 80 21.11 0.09 -3.98
C ILE A 80 21.64 0.56 -5.34
N GLU A 81 22.51 -0.23 -5.99
CA GLU A 81 23.04 0.14 -7.31
C GLU A 81 21.95 0.34 -8.36
N LEU A 82 20.91 -0.51 -8.37
CA LEU A 82 19.77 -0.38 -9.29
C LEU A 82 18.99 0.90 -9.05
N TYR A 83 18.72 1.25 -7.79
CA TYR A 83 18.00 2.49 -7.46
C TYR A 83 18.86 3.75 -7.65
N LYS A 84 20.19 3.67 -7.43
CA LYS A 84 21.12 4.75 -7.79
C LYS A 84 21.12 4.99 -9.30
N LYS A 85 21.17 3.93 -10.12
CA LYS A 85 21.10 4.03 -11.60
C LYS A 85 19.77 4.57 -12.11
N ALA A 86 18.71 4.44 -11.33
CA ALA A 86 17.38 4.93 -11.66
C ALA A 86 17.06 6.30 -11.02
N ASP A 87 18.05 6.98 -10.41
CA ASP A 87 17.91 8.25 -9.69
C ASP A 87 16.81 8.23 -8.61
N ARG A 88 16.67 7.07 -7.94
CA ARG A 88 15.62 6.79 -6.93
C ARG A 88 16.19 6.18 -5.65
N TRP A 89 17.46 6.49 -5.37
CA TRP A 89 18.12 6.20 -4.11
C TRP A 89 18.12 7.42 -3.22
N GLN A 90 17.70 7.25 -1.97
CA GLN A 90 17.76 8.28 -0.94
C GLN A 90 18.75 7.86 0.14
N GLU A 91 19.88 8.57 0.22
CA GLU A 91 20.93 8.31 1.21
C GLU A 91 20.73 9.08 2.51
N ALA A 92 19.99 10.19 2.48
CA ALA A 92 19.90 11.10 3.60
C ALA A 92 19.14 10.48 4.79
N ASP A 93 19.79 10.56 5.95
CA ASP A 93 19.27 10.30 7.29
C ASP A 93 17.91 10.95 7.52
N ASP A 94 17.77 12.20 7.07
CA ASP A 94 16.68 13.10 7.41
C ASP A 94 15.42 12.98 6.53
N TYR A 95 15.43 12.05 5.58
CA TYR A 95 14.28 11.75 4.73
C TYR A 95 13.11 11.20 5.56
N ALA A 96 11.94 11.80 5.41
CA ALA A 96 10.69 11.27 5.97
C ALA A 96 10.10 10.20 5.04
N PRO A 97 10.16 8.90 5.40
CA PRO A 97 9.74 7.84 4.50
C PRO A 97 8.22 7.77 4.36
N SER A 98 7.79 7.22 3.23
CA SER A 98 6.40 6.92 2.93
C SER A 98 6.14 5.42 2.94
N LYS A 99 4.86 5.07 3.11
CA LYS A 99 4.37 3.70 2.95
C LYS A 99 4.83 3.12 1.59
N GLY A 100 5.35 1.90 1.59
CA GLY A 100 5.84 1.22 0.40
C GLY A 100 7.30 1.50 0.03
N ASP A 101 7.95 2.50 0.63
CA ASP A 101 9.40 2.69 0.43
C ASP A 101 10.16 1.47 0.97
N LEU A 102 11.34 1.20 0.41
CA LEU A 102 12.17 0.07 0.84
C LEU A 102 13.28 0.61 1.72
N LEU A 103 13.28 0.24 2.99
CA LEU A 103 14.33 0.61 3.94
C LEU A 103 15.48 -0.39 3.82
N LEU A 104 16.68 0.10 3.53
CA LEU A 104 17.92 -0.64 3.63
C LEU A 104 18.52 -0.41 5.02
N TYR A 105 19.08 -1.47 5.60
CA TYR A 105 19.73 -1.41 6.90
C TYR A 105 21.24 -1.64 6.78
N ASP A 106 21.99 -1.01 7.68
CA ASP A 106 23.40 -1.28 7.95
C ASP A 106 23.54 -1.41 9.47
N TRP A 107 23.92 -2.60 9.95
CA TRP A 107 24.03 -2.88 11.39
C TRP A 107 25.30 -2.31 12.01
N ASP A 108 26.27 -1.94 11.19
CA ASP A 108 27.52 -1.29 11.59
C ASP A 108 27.41 0.23 11.61
N ASP A 109 26.24 0.79 11.24
CA ASP A 109 25.95 2.22 11.38
C ASP A 109 26.28 2.71 12.81
N ASN A 110 27.06 3.78 12.88
CA ASN A 110 27.49 4.40 14.12
C ASN A 110 26.47 5.44 14.65
N GLY A 111 25.44 5.77 13.86
CA GLY A 111 24.40 6.73 14.19
C GLY A 111 24.84 8.19 14.13
N GLN A 112 25.90 8.50 13.36
CA GLN A 112 26.41 9.86 13.16
C GLN A 112 26.37 10.25 11.68
N GLY A 113 25.41 11.12 11.34
CA GLY A 113 25.20 11.56 9.97
C GLY A 113 24.74 10.42 9.06
N ASP A 114 24.66 10.71 7.76
CA ASP A 114 24.16 9.76 6.77
C ASP A 114 25.02 8.49 6.74
N CYS A 115 24.38 7.33 6.84
CA CYS A 115 25.07 6.06 6.77
C CYS A 115 25.48 5.75 5.32
N THR A 116 26.78 5.58 5.06
CA THR A 116 27.30 5.23 3.72
C THR A 116 27.87 3.81 3.60
N GLY A 117 27.74 2.99 4.64
CA GLY A 117 28.35 1.65 4.71
C GLY A 117 27.68 0.59 3.81
N MET A 118 27.94 -0.69 4.10
CA MET A 118 27.46 -1.81 3.29
C MET A 118 26.08 -2.26 3.81
N PRO A 119 25.07 -2.44 2.94
CA PRO A 119 23.75 -2.82 3.43
C PRO A 119 23.69 -4.31 3.84
N ASP A 120 23.17 -4.57 5.03
CA ASP A 120 22.98 -5.91 5.58
C ASP A 120 21.57 -6.46 5.32
N HIS A 121 20.57 -5.60 5.26
CA HIS A 121 19.17 -6.02 5.26
C HIS A 121 18.26 -5.06 4.53
N ILE A 122 17.03 -5.50 4.26
CA ILE A 122 16.01 -4.69 3.59
C ILE A 122 14.61 -5.05 4.10
N GLY A 123 13.73 -4.06 4.20
CA GLY A 123 12.31 -4.24 4.49
C GLY A 123 11.43 -3.23 3.75
N ILE A 124 10.11 -3.39 3.87
CA ILE A 124 9.12 -2.49 3.28
C ILE A 124 8.46 -1.67 4.38
N VAL A 125 8.42 -0.34 4.22
CA VAL A 125 7.74 0.56 5.15
C VAL A 125 6.22 0.34 5.10
N VAL A 126 5.62 -0.03 6.22
CA VAL A 126 4.19 -0.34 6.37
C VAL A 126 3.41 0.90 6.80
N GLU A 127 3.92 1.61 7.79
CA GLU A 127 3.32 2.82 8.34
C GLU A 127 4.40 3.68 8.99
N VAL A 128 4.16 4.98 9.01
CA VAL A 128 4.94 5.97 9.76
C VAL A 128 3.96 6.71 10.68
N SER A 129 4.24 6.70 11.97
CA SER A 129 3.43 7.33 13.01
C SER A 129 4.33 8.18 13.89
N GLY A 130 4.20 9.50 13.76
CA GLY A 130 5.16 10.43 14.36
C GLY A 130 6.58 10.14 13.86
N ASN A 131 7.51 9.93 14.80
CA ASN A 131 8.90 9.61 14.49
C ASN A 131 9.19 8.09 14.47
N MET A 132 8.17 7.23 14.51
CA MET A 132 8.35 5.78 14.46
C MET A 132 7.84 5.25 13.13
N MET A 133 8.65 4.43 12.47
CA MET A 133 8.26 3.68 11.29
C MET A 133 8.18 2.18 11.61
N LYS A 134 7.11 1.55 11.14
CA LYS A 134 6.92 0.10 11.19
C LYS A 134 7.25 -0.48 9.82
N VAL A 135 8.08 -1.51 9.82
CA VAL A 135 8.63 -2.13 8.62
C VAL A 135 8.31 -3.61 8.66
N ILE A 136 7.92 -4.18 7.51
CA ILE A 136 7.81 -5.62 7.34
C ILE A 136 9.05 -6.13 6.59
N GLU A 137 9.74 -7.10 7.20
CA GLU A 137 11.00 -7.64 6.71
C GLU A 137 10.86 -9.13 6.46
N GLY A 138 11.41 -9.61 5.34
CA GLY A 138 11.66 -11.03 5.13
C GLY A 138 12.98 -11.44 5.76
N ASN A 139 13.07 -12.68 6.25
CA ASN A 139 14.24 -13.22 6.92
C ASN A 139 14.68 -12.47 8.19
N LYS A 140 13.83 -11.63 8.77
CA LYS A 140 14.06 -11.03 10.09
C LYS A 140 13.93 -12.13 11.14
N GLY A 141 15.05 -12.50 11.77
CA GLY A 141 15.06 -13.62 12.73
C GLY A 141 14.58 -14.93 12.09
N ASN A 142 14.89 -15.16 10.81
CA ASN A 142 14.41 -16.29 10.00
C ASN A 142 12.88 -16.32 9.74
N ALA A 143 12.20 -15.18 9.83
CA ALA A 143 10.77 -15.06 9.55
C ALA A 143 10.41 -13.77 8.79
N VAL A 144 9.20 -13.71 8.23
CA VAL A 144 8.54 -12.47 7.85
C VAL A 144 7.94 -11.87 9.11
N ALA A 145 8.48 -10.75 9.55
CA ALA A 145 8.11 -10.14 10.82
C ALA A 145 8.20 -8.61 10.76
N TYR A 146 7.52 -7.96 11.70
CA TYR A 146 7.63 -6.52 11.86
C TYR A 146 8.89 -6.10 12.62
N ARG A 147 9.35 -4.90 12.32
CA ARG A 147 10.28 -4.09 13.12
C ARG A 147 9.69 -2.70 13.29
N ASN A 148 9.88 -2.12 14.47
CA ASN A 148 9.70 -0.69 14.68
C ASN A 148 11.09 -0.07 14.77
N ILE A 149 11.32 1.02 14.05
CA ILE A 149 12.57 1.78 14.04
C ILE A 149 12.23 3.27 14.02
N GLN A 150 13.06 4.10 14.64
CA GLN A 150 12.88 5.55 14.58
C GLN A 150 13.19 6.04 13.16
N VAL A 151 12.38 6.98 12.67
CA VAL A 151 12.73 7.80 11.51
C VAL A 151 14.01 8.55 11.86
N ASN A 152 14.96 8.58 10.92
CA ASN A 152 16.30 9.15 11.08
C ASN A 152 17.09 8.53 12.25
N GLY A 153 16.75 7.28 12.61
CA GLY A 153 17.40 6.52 13.66
C GLY A 153 18.60 5.73 13.15
N ARG A 154 19.41 5.27 14.10
CA ARG A 154 20.53 4.35 13.84
C ARG A 154 20.07 3.11 13.07
N TYR A 155 20.96 2.59 12.23
CA TYR A 155 20.85 1.42 11.36
C TYR A 155 20.09 1.64 10.06
N ILE A 156 19.72 2.88 9.74
CA ILE A 156 19.19 3.22 8.43
C ILE A 156 20.38 3.40 7.50
N ARG A 157 20.46 2.59 6.43
CA ARG A 157 21.42 2.81 5.35
C ARG A 157 20.88 3.79 4.30
N GLY A 158 19.56 3.92 4.22
CA GLY A 158 18.86 4.74 3.24
C GLY A 158 17.67 4.00 2.66
N TYR A 159 17.06 4.61 1.64
CA TYR A 159 15.79 4.17 1.09
C TYR A 159 15.87 4.00 -0.44
N CYS A 160 15.31 2.89 -0.92
CA CYS A 160 14.94 2.76 -2.31
C CYS A 160 13.51 3.28 -2.49
N LEU A 161 13.29 4.13 -3.50
CA LEU A 161 12.02 4.79 -3.77
C LEU A 161 11.37 4.25 -5.06
N PRO A 162 10.49 3.23 -4.99
CA PRO A 162 9.74 2.81 -6.16
C PRO A 162 8.88 3.95 -6.72
N ASP A 163 8.87 4.11 -8.04
CA ASP A 163 8.12 5.17 -8.71
C ASP A 163 6.64 4.78 -8.85
N TYR A 164 5.95 4.71 -7.72
CA TYR A 164 4.52 4.42 -7.69
C TYR A 164 3.69 5.48 -8.42
N GLY A 165 4.21 6.72 -8.51
CA GLY A 165 3.59 7.83 -9.23
C GLY A 165 3.44 7.56 -10.73
N SER A 166 4.44 6.95 -11.38
CA SER A 166 4.31 6.59 -12.81
C SER A 166 3.32 5.45 -13.09
N LYS A 167 2.98 4.67 -12.07
CA LYS A 167 1.94 3.63 -12.13
C LYS A 167 0.56 4.15 -11.73
N ALA A 168 0.52 5.30 -11.07
CA ALA A 168 -0.73 5.97 -10.80
C ALA A 168 -1.35 6.38 -12.14
N GLN A 169 -2.61 6.03 -12.34
CA GLN A 169 -3.35 6.60 -13.46
C GLN A 169 -3.46 8.10 -13.20
N SER A 170 -3.09 8.92 -14.19
CA SER A 170 -3.25 10.38 -14.14
C SER A 170 -4.72 10.73 -13.88
N THR A 171 -5.08 10.86 -12.61
CA THR A 171 -6.08 11.84 -12.23
C THR A 171 -5.33 13.16 -12.33
N ILE A 172 -5.64 13.95 -13.36
CA ILE A 172 -5.12 15.30 -13.53
C ILE A 172 -5.29 16.02 -12.19
N THR A 173 -4.20 16.13 -11.44
CA THR A 173 -4.09 16.92 -10.22
C THR A 173 -3.25 18.12 -10.61
N ASN A 174 -3.93 19.17 -11.06
CA ASN A 174 -3.33 20.49 -11.24
C ASN A 174 -3.00 21.07 -9.86
N GLN A 175 -1.76 20.90 -9.42
CA GLN A 175 -1.14 21.79 -8.43
C GLN A 175 0.27 22.16 -8.90
N GLN A 176 0.33 23.09 -9.87
CA GLN A 176 1.30 24.21 -9.93
C GLN A 176 1.17 24.98 -11.26
N ILE A 177 0.12 25.79 -11.40
CA ILE A 177 0.21 27.08 -12.11
C ILE A 177 -0.69 28.06 -11.35
N SER A 178 -0.13 28.71 -10.33
CA SER A 178 -0.67 29.99 -9.89
C SER A 178 0.00 31.08 -10.71
N LYS A 179 -0.83 32.03 -11.18
CA LYS A 179 -0.56 33.23 -11.97
C LYS A 179 -0.57 33.04 -13.50
N THR A 180 -1.76 32.81 -14.07
CA THR A 180 -2.57 33.87 -14.74
C THR A 180 -3.82 33.26 -15.41
N ALA A 181 -4.97 33.94 -15.24
CA ALA A 181 -6.24 33.82 -15.97
C ALA A 181 -7.13 32.54 -15.81
N GLU A 182 -8.19 32.68 -15.00
CA GLU A 182 -9.63 32.34 -15.23
C GLU A 182 -9.99 31.09 -16.09
N SER A 183 -10.88 30.14 -15.74
CA SER A 183 -12.07 30.11 -14.87
C SER A 183 -12.63 28.65 -14.67
N ASN A 184 -13.26 28.41 -13.51
CA ASN A 184 -14.29 27.39 -13.17
C ASN A 184 -14.05 25.85 -13.29
N LYS A 185 -13.85 25.17 -12.14
CA LYS A 185 -14.33 23.78 -11.90
C LYS A 185 -14.61 23.55 -10.40
N SER A 186 -15.84 23.15 -10.07
CA SER A 186 -16.38 22.99 -8.71
C SER A 186 -15.92 21.70 -8.00
N GLU A 187 -15.54 21.79 -6.72
CA GLU A 187 -15.34 20.65 -5.82
C GLU A 187 -16.64 19.83 -5.65
N LYS A 188 -16.60 18.53 -5.97
CA LYS A 188 -17.75 17.63 -5.76
C LYS A 188 -17.79 17.20 -4.29
N LYS A 189 -18.79 17.68 -3.56
CA LYS A 189 -19.06 17.30 -2.16
C LYS A 189 -20.01 16.10 -2.10
N VAL A 190 -19.84 15.26 -1.07
CA VAL A 190 -20.80 14.20 -0.73
C VAL A 190 -22.14 14.85 -0.39
N ALA A 191 -23.23 14.34 -0.95
CA ALA A 191 -24.57 14.82 -0.67
C ALA A 191 -24.95 14.54 0.79
N TYR A 192 -25.78 15.41 1.37
CA TYR A 192 -26.36 15.15 2.68
C TYR A 192 -27.41 14.04 2.60
N ALA A 193 -27.46 13.19 3.63
CA ALA A 193 -28.51 12.18 3.77
C ALA A 193 -29.84 12.85 4.11
N LYS A 194 -30.92 12.36 3.50
CA LYS A 194 -32.26 12.90 3.71
C LYS A 194 -32.94 12.35 4.95
N GLU A 195 -32.56 11.15 5.37
CA GLU A 195 -33.24 10.40 6.42
C GLU A 195 -32.23 9.74 7.38
N LYS A 196 -32.68 9.43 8.59
CA LYS A 196 -31.93 8.67 9.59
C LYS A 196 -32.85 7.67 10.28
N GLU A 197 -32.44 6.41 10.33
CA GLU A 197 -33.12 5.37 11.09
C GLU A 197 -32.08 4.48 11.79
N ASN A 198 -32.11 4.47 13.13
CA ASN A 198 -31.08 3.79 13.94
C ASN A 198 -31.09 2.27 13.74
N THR A 199 -32.18 1.69 13.27
CA THR A 199 -32.27 0.25 12.92
C THR A 199 -31.29 -0.14 11.81
N TYR A 200 -30.88 0.81 10.96
CA TYR A 200 -29.86 0.64 9.92
C TYR A 200 -28.45 1.00 10.37
N ALA A 201 -28.25 1.44 11.61
CA ALA A 201 -26.90 1.62 12.13
C ALA A 201 -26.24 0.25 12.37
N GLY A 202 -24.98 0.12 11.99
CA GLY A 202 -24.20 -1.10 12.19
C GLY A 202 -23.09 -1.31 11.16
N LYS A 203 -22.41 -2.44 11.30
CA LYS A 203 -21.42 -2.92 10.34
C LYS A 203 -22.09 -3.78 9.27
N TYR A 204 -21.65 -3.61 8.04
CA TYR A 204 -22.16 -4.31 6.87
C TYR A 204 -21.02 -4.88 6.04
N LEU A 205 -21.20 -6.12 5.58
CA LEU A 205 -20.32 -6.73 4.59
C LEU A 205 -20.82 -6.43 3.17
N ILE A 206 -19.89 -6.18 2.25
CA ILE A 206 -20.18 -6.08 0.82
C ILE A 206 -20.45 -7.47 0.25
N ILE A 207 -21.64 -7.70 -0.30
CA ILE A 207 -22.02 -8.98 -0.94
C ILE A 207 -22.00 -8.95 -2.47
N ALA A 208 -21.70 -7.79 -3.08
CA ALA A 208 -21.46 -7.70 -4.52
C ALA A 208 -20.10 -8.34 -4.86
N LYS A 209 -20.11 -9.40 -5.69
CA LYS A 209 -18.91 -10.17 -6.06
C LYS A 209 -17.85 -9.33 -6.78
N GLU A 210 -18.28 -8.35 -7.57
CA GLU A 210 -17.41 -7.42 -8.31
C GLU A 210 -17.04 -6.17 -7.49
N GLY A 211 -17.41 -6.13 -6.21
CA GLY A 211 -17.30 -4.94 -5.35
C GLY A 211 -18.49 -3.98 -5.49
N LEU A 212 -18.56 -3.02 -4.57
CA LEU A 212 -19.66 -2.06 -4.46
C LEU A 212 -19.17 -0.62 -4.52
N ASN A 213 -19.71 0.15 -5.46
CA ASN A 213 -19.33 1.54 -5.67
C ASN A 213 -19.81 2.45 -4.52
N LEU A 214 -18.85 3.11 -3.88
CA LEU A 214 -19.05 4.24 -2.96
C LEU A 214 -19.18 5.53 -3.78
N ARG A 215 -20.19 6.35 -3.50
CA ARG A 215 -20.57 7.48 -4.38
C ARG A 215 -20.81 8.79 -3.64
N TYR A 216 -20.60 9.93 -4.31
CA TYR A 216 -20.88 11.24 -3.71
C TYR A 216 -22.37 11.48 -3.52
N LYS A 217 -23.20 11.05 -4.48
CA LYS A 217 -24.66 11.21 -4.47
C LYS A 217 -25.36 9.85 -4.57
N PRO A 218 -26.48 9.65 -3.87
CA PRO A 218 -27.25 8.42 -3.95
C PRO A 218 -27.99 8.32 -5.29
N GLY A 219 -28.06 7.13 -5.88
CA GLY A 219 -28.89 6.86 -7.06
C GLY A 219 -28.33 7.33 -8.41
N GLU A 220 -27.17 7.98 -8.44
CA GLU A 220 -26.52 8.43 -9.68
C GLU A 220 -25.34 7.51 -10.02
N ILE A 221 -25.47 6.73 -11.10
CA ILE A 221 -24.45 5.72 -11.46
C ILE A 221 -23.31 6.25 -12.33
N SER A 222 -23.30 7.55 -12.64
CA SER A 222 -22.27 8.20 -13.45
C SER A 222 -20.87 7.98 -12.86
N GLN A 223 -19.86 7.89 -13.73
CA GLN A 223 -18.46 7.77 -13.29
C GLN A 223 -18.02 9.01 -12.49
N ASP A 224 -18.58 10.15 -12.86
CA ASP A 224 -18.44 11.44 -12.22
C ASP A 224 -18.94 11.50 -10.77
N ASN A 225 -19.72 10.51 -10.35
CA ASN A 225 -20.28 10.38 -9.02
C ASN A 225 -19.60 9.26 -8.20
N LEU A 226 -18.65 8.52 -8.79
CA LEU A 226 -17.90 7.47 -8.11
C LEU A 226 -16.80 8.07 -7.22
N ILE A 227 -16.74 7.59 -5.98
CA ILE A 227 -15.61 7.85 -5.06
C ILE A 227 -14.60 6.72 -5.24
N LEU A 228 -15.01 5.47 -5.01
CA LEU A 228 -14.23 4.25 -5.22
C LEU A 228 -15.14 3.03 -5.32
N THR A 229 -14.56 1.86 -5.59
CA THR A 229 -15.25 0.57 -5.52
C THR A 229 -14.72 -0.21 -4.31
N ILE A 230 -15.60 -0.54 -3.37
CA ILE A 230 -15.28 -1.31 -2.16
C ILE A 230 -15.26 -2.80 -2.52
N PRO A 231 -14.18 -3.55 -2.25
CA PRO A 231 -14.08 -4.97 -2.59
C PRO A 231 -15.15 -5.87 -1.95
N TYR A 232 -15.40 -7.03 -2.57
CA TYR A 232 -16.27 -8.07 -2.01
C TYR A 232 -15.77 -8.54 -0.64
N GLN A 233 -16.70 -8.76 0.30
CA GLN A 233 -16.45 -9.11 1.72
C GLN A 233 -15.73 -8.08 2.59
N GLU A 234 -15.43 -6.89 2.07
CA GLU A 234 -14.99 -5.79 2.91
C GLU A 234 -16.14 -5.24 3.79
N GLN A 235 -15.77 -4.55 4.87
CA GLN A 235 -16.71 -4.01 5.83
C GLN A 235 -16.89 -2.49 5.66
N VAL A 236 -18.13 -2.03 5.80
CA VAL A 236 -18.47 -0.61 5.93
C VAL A 236 -19.28 -0.37 7.19
N ILE A 237 -19.20 0.85 7.73
CA ILE A 237 -20.02 1.27 8.87
C ILE A 237 -21.10 2.22 8.37
N CYS A 238 -22.36 1.90 8.66
CA CYS A 238 -23.48 2.80 8.49
C CYS A 238 -23.89 3.34 9.86
N TYR A 239 -24.05 4.66 9.98
CA TYR A 239 -24.55 5.30 11.22
C TYR A 239 -26.08 5.51 11.22
N GLY A 240 -26.79 4.79 10.34
CA GLY A 240 -28.24 4.87 10.17
C GLY A 240 -28.73 5.95 9.21
N TYR A 241 -27.83 6.72 8.60
CA TYR A 241 -28.17 7.76 7.63
C TYR A 241 -28.36 7.17 6.22
N TYR A 242 -29.44 7.55 5.55
CA TYR A 242 -29.73 7.07 4.19
C TYR A 242 -30.52 8.07 3.36
N THR A 243 -30.62 7.79 2.06
CA THR A 243 -31.51 8.48 1.13
C THR A 243 -32.19 7.45 0.24
N THR A 244 -33.51 7.50 0.12
CA THR A 244 -34.27 6.61 -0.77
C THR A 244 -34.38 7.20 -2.18
N ILE A 245 -33.95 6.45 -3.20
CA ILE A 245 -34.07 6.82 -4.61
C ILE A 245 -34.65 5.63 -5.37
N LYS A 246 -35.79 5.84 -6.07
CA LYS A 246 -36.47 4.77 -6.85
C LYS A 246 -36.66 3.48 -6.04
N ASN A 247 -37.15 3.60 -4.80
CA ASN A 247 -37.38 2.52 -3.84
C ASN A 247 -36.12 1.77 -3.34
N VAL A 248 -34.93 2.20 -3.72
CA VAL A 248 -33.66 1.68 -3.19
C VAL A 248 -33.16 2.61 -2.09
N LYS A 249 -32.82 2.05 -0.93
CA LYS A 249 -32.15 2.80 0.14
C LYS A 249 -30.66 2.87 -0.16
N TRP A 250 -30.13 4.08 -0.19
CA TRP A 250 -28.70 4.33 -0.32
C TRP A 250 -28.16 4.72 1.05
N PHE A 251 -27.33 3.86 1.64
CA PHE A 251 -26.74 4.10 2.95
C PHE A 251 -25.55 5.03 2.82
N LEU A 252 -25.50 6.04 3.69
CA LEU A 252 -24.30 6.85 3.88
C LEU A 252 -23.37 6.09 4.83
N VAL A 253 -22.25 5.63 4.30
CA VAL A 253 -21.32 4.73 4.98
C VAL A 253 -19.93 5.34 5.06
N THR A 254 -19.15 4.85 6.02
CA THR A 254 -17.70 5.09 6.09
C THR A 254 -16.92 3.83 5.69
N TYR A 255 -15.91 4.02 4.86
CA TYR A 255 -14.94 3.00 4.45
C TYR A 255 -13.55 3.64 4.34
N ASN A 256 -12.57 3.18 5.13
CA ASN A 256 -11.21 3.74 5.17
C ASN A 256 -11.19 5.29 5.23
N ASP A 257 -11.91 5.86 6.21
CA ASP A 257 -12.09 7.30 6.44
C ASP A 257 -12.82 8.08 5.32
N LEU A 258 -13.27 7.42 4.25
CA LEU A 258 -14.10 8.03 3.21
C LEU A 258 -15.58 7.87 3.52
N ILE A 259 -16.34 8.94 3.33
CA ILE A 259 -17.79 8.97 3.49
C ILE A 259 -18.45 8.96 2.11
N GLY A 260 -19.47 8.13 1.91
CA GLY A 260 -20.23 8.14 0.67
C GLY A 260 -21.43 7.20 0.67
N TYR A 261 -22.13 7.15 -0.44
CA TYR A 261 -23.33 6.33 -0.62
C TYR A 261 -23.03 5.00 -1.27
N VAL A 262 -23.64 3.95 -0.74
CA VAL A 262 -23.72 2.62 -1.34
C VAL A 262 -25.17 2.15 -1.39
N SER A 263 -25.55 1.33 -2.37
CA SER A 263 -26.90 0.73 -2.39
C SER A 263 -27.01 -0.34 -1.30
N SER A 264 -28.09 -0.29 -0.51
CA SER A 264 -28.36 -1.27 0.54
C SER A 264 -28.62 -2.68 0.00
N GLU A 265 -28.93 -2.83 -1.29
CA GLU A 265 -29.21 -4.12 -1.94
C GLU A 265 -27.99 -5.05 -1.95
N TYR A 266 -26.78 -4.48 -1.84
CA TYR A 266 -25.52 -5.20 -1.89
C TYR A 266 -24.80 -5.24 -0.54
N LEU A 267 -25.55 -5.07 0.54
CA LEU A 267 -25.05 -5.09 1.91
C LEU A 267 -25.69 -6.23 2.70
N LYS A 268 -24.90 -6.89 3.53
CA LYS A 268 -25.38 -7.81 4.56
C LYS A 268 -25.01 -7.26 5.94
N LYS A 269 -26.03 -6.96 6.76
CA LYS A 269 -25.81 -6.51 8.13
C LYS A 269 -25.17 -7.64 8.94
N GLU A 270 -24.09 -7.32 9.64
CA GLU A 270 -23.52 -8.26 10.61
C GLU A 270 -24.47 -8.37 11.80
N GLN A 271 -24.81 -9.61 12.17
CA GLN A 271 -25.51 -9.87 13.42
C GLN A 271 -24.50 -9.71 14.56
N VAL A 272 -24.88 -9.01 15.62
CA VAL A 272 -24.11 -8.91 16.86
C VAL A 272 -24.23 -10.23 17.61
#